data_AF-A0A419DHG9-F1
#
_entry.id   AF-A0A419DHG9-F1
#
_cell.length_a   1.000
_cell.length_b   1.000
_cell.length_c   1.000
_cell.angle_alpha   90.00
_cell.angle_beta   90.00
_cell.angle_gamma   90.00
#
_symmetry.space_group_name_H-M   'P 1'
#
loop_
_entity.id
_entity.type
_entity.pdbx_description
1 polymer ?
#
loop_
_entity_poly.entity_id
_entity_poly.type
_entity_poly.pdbx_seq_one_letter_code
_entity_poly.pdbx_strand_id
1 'polypeptide(L)'
;MNHYETLIQKCLEREKEETKKGAQIGSVILSRLEKRLERQFFPKFQELSFRFALRLKSVSSREEFDLFHRSYIQAFRQDIKTRGGTIVSYGEAQKPVNIFLKEYVEKSKLMDAALAERLSPLLHVTLDGIIIMYMQSFFREDYNAFIAPVSKHCGLIDTFDITQYRNKDISESLQNQLMFINHEVYTAWQSWFRNISPGRPVLLDTVWSIARKTLLN
;
A
#
# COMPACT_ATOMS: atom_id res chain seq x y z
N MET A 1 -11.18 18.09 -13.03
CA MET A 1 -10.70 18.33 -11.66
C MET A 1 -11.79 18.12 -10.60
N ASN A 2 -13.09 18.26 -10.90
CA ASN A 2 -14.21 18.03 -9.95
C ASN A 2 -14.55 16.57 -9.57
N HIS A 3 -13.96 15.54 -10.17
CA HIS A 3 -14.47 14.16 -10.01
C HIS A 3 -14.09 13.49 -8.67
N TYR A 4 -12.96 13.87 -8.06
CA TYR A 4 -12.52 13.27 -6.79
C TYR A 4 -12.84 14.09 -5.54
N GLU A 5 -13.38 15.30 -5.69
CA GLU A 5 -13.65 16.19 -4.55
C GLU A 5 -14.57 15.54 -3.52
N THR A 6 -15.61 14.86 -3.99
CA THR A 6 -16.52 14.10 -3.11
C THR A 6 -15.81 12.95 -2.39
N LEU A 7 -14.87 12.26 -3.04
CA LEU A 7 -14.08 11.21 -2.41
C LEU A 7 -13.18 11.78 -1.33
N ILE A 8 -12.43 12.83 -1.65
CA ILE A 8 -11.52 13.52 -0.73
C ILE A 8 -12.28 14.03 0.48
N GLN A 9 -13.46 14.65 0.27
CA GLN A 9 -14.30 15.14 1.35
C GLN A 9 -14.77 14.00 2.28
N LYS A 10 -15.24 12.88 1.72
CA LYS A 10 -15.60 11.69 2.50
C LYS A 10 -14.41 11.13 3.28
N CYS A 11 -13.22 11.11 2.69
CA CYS A 11 -12.00 10.69 3.36
C CYS A 11 -11.65 11.59 4.54
N LEU A 12 -11.73 12.91 4.38
CA LEU A 12 -11.49 13.89 5.46
C LEU A 12 -12.50 13.76 6.61
N GLU A 13 -13.78 13.57 6.29
CA GLU A 13 -14.82 13.33 7.29
C GLU A 13 -14.55 12.03 8.05
N ARG A 14 -14.19 10.97 7.33
CA ARG A 14 -13.93 9.67 7.94
C ARG A 14 -12.71 9.69 8.84
N GLU A 15 -11.63 10.35 8.43
CA GLU A 15 -10.43 10.51 9.26
C GLU A 15 -10.76 11.20 10.60
N LYS A 16 -11.52 12.30 10.56
CA LYS A 16 -11.95 13.01 11.77
C LYS A 16 -12.75 12.11 12.71
N GLU A 17 -13.60 11.23 12.17
CA GLU A 17 -14.33 10.25 12.99
C GLU A 17 -13.41 9.20 13.63
N GLU A 18 -12.40 8.73 12.91
CA GLU A 18 -11.49 7.68 13.39
C GLU A 18 -10.50 8.21 14.43
N THR A 19 -9.99 9.44 14.26
CA THR A 19 -9.18 10.11 15.27
C THR A 19 -9.93 10.22 16.60
N LYS A 20 -11.22 10.60 16.56
CA LYS A 20 -12.06 10.67 17.77
C LYS A 20 -12.25 9.32 18.47
N LYS A 21 -12.12 8.22 17.73
CA LYS A 21 -12.29 6.85 18.24
C LYS A 21 -10.98 6.19 18.70
N GLY A 22 -9.83 6.85 18.52
CA GLY A 22 -8.52 6.35 18.99
C GLY A 22 -8.05 5.05 18.31
N ALA A 23 -8.40 4.83 17.04
CA ALA A 23 -8.16 3.56 16.37
C ALA A 23 -6.66 3.31 16.08
N GLN A 24 -6.09 2.21 16.60
CA GLN A 24 -4.75 1.72 16.26
C GLN A 24 -4.80 0.75 15.07
N ILE A 25 -5.11 1.27 13.88
CA ILE A 25 -5.35 0.44 12.68
C ILE A 25 -4.09 -0.35 12.25
N GLY A 26 -2.90 0.21 12.44
CA GLY A 26 -1.62 -0.42 12.08
C GLY A 26 -1.36 -1.76 12.79
N SER A 27 -1.54 -1.81 14.12
CA SER A 27 -1.28 -3.02 14.92
C SER A 27 -2.26 -4.17 14.59
N VAL A 28 -3.52 -3.82 14.32
CA VAL A 28 -4.55 -4.79 13.88
C VAL A 28 -4.20 -5.39 12.52
N ILE A 29 -3.64 -4.61 11.61
CA ILE A 29 -3.24 -5.14 10.30
C ILE A 29 -2.00 -6.03 10.42
N LEU A 30 -0.98 -5.60 11.19
CA LEU A 30 0.24 -6.38 11.39
C LEU A 30 -0.03 -7.74 12.06
N SER A 31 -0.91 -7.79 13.07
CA SER A 31 -1.31 -9.06 13.71
C SER A 31 -2.04 -10.04 12.76
N ARG A 32 -2.77 -9.52 11.76
CA ARG A 32 -3.39 -10.38 10.73
C ARG A 32 -2.36 -10.93 9.74
N LEU A 33 -1.32 -10.16 9.44
CA LEU A 33 -0.23 -10.59 8.56
C LEU A 33 0.62 -11.70 9.19
N GLU A 34 0.86 -11.65 10.51
CA GLU A 34 1.56 -12.71 11.26
C GLU A 34 0.91 -14.09 11.07
N LYS A 35 -0.42 -14.14 10.89
CA LYS A 35 -1.13 -15.41 10.64
C LYS A 35 -0.83 -16.02 9.26
N ARG A 36 -0.36 -15.22 8.31
CA ARG A 36 -0.09 -15.63 6.92
C ARG A 36 1.41 -15.79 6.63
N LEU A 37 2.25 -15.05 7.35
CA LEU A 37 3.70 -15.06 7.20
C LEU A 37 4.37 -16.07 8.14
N GLU A 38 5.63 -16.37 7.87
CA GLU A 38 6.44 -17.29 8.66
C GLU A 38 6.48 -16.92 10.15
N ARG A 39 6.72 -17.92 11.03
CA ARG A 39 6.68 -17.74 12.49
C ARG A 39 7.70 -16.71 13.03
N GLN A 40 8.81 -16.49 12.32
CA GLN A 40 9.84 -15.51 12.70
C GLN A 40 9.65 -14.15 12.02
N PHE A 41 8.45 -13.85 11.50
CA PHE A 41 8.15 -12.61 10.79
C PHE A 41 8.52 -11.36 11.61
N PHE A 42 8.03 -11.24 12.85
CA PHE A 42 8.17 -10.00 13.61
C PHE A 42 9.63 -9.60 13.90
N PRO A 43 10.49 -10.49 14.44
CA PRO A 43 11.89 -10.16 14.66
C PRO A 43 12.63 -9.73 13.38
N LYS A 44 12.46 -10.50 12.29
CA LYS A 44 13.07 -10.17 10.99
C LYS A 44 12.57 -8.83 10.44
N PHE A 45 11.26 -8.60 10.55
CA PHE A 45 10.65 -7.36 10.09
C PHE A 45 11.17 -6.17 10.90
N GLN A 46 11.28 -6.29 12.23
CA GLN A 46 11.81 -5.22 13.09
C GLN A 46 13.25 -4.87 12.73
N GLU A 47 14.13 -5.86 12.59
CA GLU A 47 15.52 -5.65 12.19
C GLU A 47 15.61 -4.97 10.82
N LEU A 48 14.88 -5.51 9.83
CA LEU A 48 14.84 -4.93 8.49
C LEU A 48 14.33 -3.49 8.51
N SER A 49 13.27 -3.22 9.25
CA SER A 49 12.65 -1.89 9.36
C SER A 49 13.57 -0.88 10.00
N PHE A 50 14.34 -1.28 11.01
CA PHE A 50 15.33 -0.41 11.64
C PHE A 50 16.42 0.03 10.65
N ARG A 51 16.97 -0.91 9.85
CA ARG A 51 17.97 -0.58 8.81
C ARG A 51 17.44 0.43 7.78
N PHE A 52 16.18 0.28 7.36
CA PHE A 52 15.58 1.17 6.38
C PHE A 52 15.15 2.52 6.97
N ALA A 53 14.73 2.57 8.23
CA ALA A 53 14.41 3.84 8.91
C ALA A 53 15.60 4.82 8.94
N LEU A 54 16.83 4.30 9.10
CA LEU A 54 18.03 5.14 9.05
C LEU A 54 18.25 5.78 7.68
N ARG A 55 18.00 5.02 6.60
CA ARG A 55 18.13 5.47 5.21
C ARG A 55 17.01 6.43 4.80
N LEU A 56 15.83 6.31 5.40
CA LEU A 56 14.67 7.17 5.08
C LEU A 56 14.97 8.66 5.35
N LYS A 57 15.84 8.96 6.32
CA LYS A 57 16.17 10.36 6.70
C LYS A 57 16.71 11.19 5.55
N SER A 58 17.46 10.58 4.63
CA SER A 58 18.07 11.27 3.49
C SER A 58 17.15 11.42 2.28
N VAL A 59 15.95 10.80 2.28
CA VAL A 59 15.03 10.80 1.14
C VAL A 59 14.31 12.14 1.01
N SER A 60 14.61 12.90 -0.04
CA SER A 60 14.15 14.28 -0.21
C SER A 60 13.17 14.50 -1.36
N SER A 61 13.05 13.53 -2.27
CA SER A 61 12.19 13.61 -3.44
C SER A 61 11.28 12.40 -3.60
N ARG A 62 10.30 12.51 -4.50
CA ARG A 62 9.39 11.41 -4.85
C ARG A 62 10.16 10.26 -5.48
N GLU A 63 11.07 10.57 -6.40
CA GLU A 63 11.88 9.60 -7.11
C GLU A 63 12.77 8.82 -6.14
N GLU A 64 13.41 9.52 -5.20
CA GLU A 64 14.20 8.90 -4.14
C GLU A 64 13.34 8.02 -3.23
N PHE A 65 12.13 8.47 -2.88
CA PHE A 65 11.21 7.69 -2.06
C PHE A 65 10.74 6.43 -2.77
N ASP A 66 10.38 6.52 -4.05
CA ASP A 66 9.92 5.38 -4.84
C ASP A 66 11.05 4.31 -4.96
N LEU A 67 12.30 4.74 -5.18
CA LEU A 67 13.48 3.86 -5.17
C LEU A 67 13.77 3.25 -3.79
N PHE A 68 13.70 4.07 -2.74
CA PHE A 68 13.84 3.61 -1.36
C PHE A 68 12.80 2.54 -1.01
N HIS A 69 11.53 2.83 -1.31
CA HIS A 69 10.41 1.94 -1.05
C HIS A 69 10.58 0.63 -1.82
N ARG A 70 10.89 0.69 -3.13
CA ARG A 70 11.17 -0.51 -3.95
C ARG A 70 12.28 -1.36 -3.34
N SER A 71 13.38 -0.74 -2.92
CA SER A 71 14.50 -1.44 -2.28
C SER A 71 14.07 -2.14 -0.99
N TYR A 72 13.21 -1.50 -0.20
CA TYR A 72 12.67 -2.07 1.02
C TYR A 72 11.76 -3.27 0.74
N ILE A 73 10.86 -3.16 -0.25
CA ILE A 73 10.00 -4.28 -0.64
C ILE A 73 10.83 -5.46 -1.15
N GLN A 74 11.88 -5.20 -1.93
CA GLN A 74 12.78 -6.26 -2.41
C GLN A 74 13.50 -6.97 -1.26
N ALA A 75 14.07 -6.23 -0.31
CA ALA A 75 14.70 -6.81 0.87
C ALA A 75 13.70 -7.61 1.73
N PHE A 76 12.48 -7.08 1.91
CA PHE A 76 11.41 -7.80 2.60
C PHE A 76 11.14 -9.16 1.94
N ARG A 77 10.97 -9.19 0.61
CA ARG A 77 10.66 -10.43 -0.14
C ARG A 77 11.81 -11.44 -0.13
N GLN A 78 13.04 -10.97 0.01
CA GLN A 78 14.22 -11.83 0.15
C GLN A 78 14.23 -12.50 1.53
N ASP A 79 14.02 -11.71 2.59
CA ASP A 79 14.23 -12.13 3.98
C ASP A 79 13.00 -12.82 4.62
N ILE A 80 11.80 -12.47 4.15
CA ILE A 80 10.51 -12.90 4.72
C ILE A 80 9.71 -13.71 3.71
N LYS A 81 9.27 -14.90 4.14
CA LYS A 81 8.46 -15.83 3.33
C LYS A 81 7.06 -16.02 3.92
N THR A 82 6.17 -16.61 3.11
CA THR A 82 4.88 -17.12 3.62
C THR A 82 5.11 -18.31 4.55
N ARG A 83 4.09 -18.74 5.30
CA ARG A 83 4.16 -19.99 6.08
C ARG A 83 4.47 -21.23 5.25
N GLY A 84 4.12 -21.22 3.97
CA GLY A 84 4.43 -22.29 3.03
C GLY A 84 5.85 -22.20 2.45
N GLY A 85 6.67 -21.25 2.89
CA GLY A 85 8.03 -21.04 2.39
C GLY A 85 8.11 -20.31 1.05
N THR A 86 6.97 -19.86 0.50
CA THR A 86 6.95 -19.19 -0.81
C THR A 86 7.34 -17.71 -0.72
N ILE A 87 7.84 -17.17 -1.83
CA ILE A 87 8.15 -15.74 -1.95
C ILE A 87 6.85 -14.94 -1.91
N VAL A 88 6.81 -13.92 -1.05
CA VAL A 88 5.68 -12.98 -0.95
C VAL A 88 5.63 -12.10 -2.21
N SER A 89 4.43 -11.85 -2.74
CA SER A 89 4.25 -10.93 -3.87
C SER A 89 4.59 -9.48 -3.50
N TYR A 90 4.80 -8.61 -4.50
CA TYR A 90 5.02 -7.18 -4.23
C TYR A 90 3.81 -6.55 -3.52
N GLY A 91 2.58 -6.82 -4.00
CA GLY A 91 1.35 -6.30 -3.41
C GLY A 91 1.12 -6.73 -1.97
N GLU A 92 1.57 -7.92 -1.57
CA GLU A 92 1.49 -8.35 -0.17
C GLU A 92 2.60 -7.73 0.69
N ALA A 93 3.82 -7.65 0.17
CA ALA A 93 4.98 -7.11 0.89
C ALA A 93 4.89 -5.58 1.13
N GLN A 94 4.27 -4.82 0.22
CA GLN A 94 4.08 -3.37 0.41
C GLN A 94 3.22 -3.02 1.63
N LYS A 95 2.30 -3.92 2.02
CA LYS A 95 1.33 -3.62 3.07
C LYS A 95 1.99 -3.40 4.44
N PRO A 96 2.79 -4.34 4.99
CA PRO A 96 3.48 -4.10 6.25
C PRO A 96 4.50 -2.95 6.16
N VAL A 97 5.18 -2.78 5.02
CA VAL A 97 6.16 -1.70 4.82
C VAL A 97 5.50 -0.33 4.87
N ASN A 98 4.39 -0.12 4.16
CA ASN A 98 3.69 1.16 4.18
C ASN A 98 3.11 1.52 5.55
N ILE A 99 2.64 0.51 6.29
CA ILE A 99 2.16 0.70 7.66
C ILE A 99 3.31 1.14 8.56
N PHE A 100 4.45 0.46 8.49
CA PHE A 100 5.63 0.84 9.26
C PHE A 100 6.09 2.27 8.93
N LEU A 101 6.19 2.63 7.64
CA LEU A 101 6.65 3.96 7.23
C LEU A 101 5.71 5.07 7.73
N LYS A 102 4.39 4.86 7.68
CA LYS A 102 3.41 5.80 8.21
C LYS A 102 3.54 5.95 9.72
N GLU A 103 3.67 4.84 10.43
CA GLU A 103 3.82 4.86 11.88
C GLU A 103 5.14 5.50 12.31
N TYR A 104 6.22 5.26 11.56
CA TYR A 104 7.52 5.89 11.76
C TYR A 104 7.41 7.41 11.59
N VAL A 105 6.87 7.88 10.47
CA VAL A 105 6.70 9.31 10.19
C VAL A 105 5.79 9.98 11.22
N GLU A 106 4.69 9.34 11.61
CA GLU A 106 3.79 9.87 12.64
C GLU A 106 4.50 10.03 13.99
N LYS A 107 5.24 9.01 14.43
CA LYS A 107 6.02 9.07 15.67
C LYS A 107 7.17 10.08 15.59
N SER A 108 7.77 10.26 14.42
CA SER A 108 8.81 11.25 14.19
C SER A 108 8.32 12.68 14.39
N LYS A 109 7.03 12.99 14.22
CA LYS A 109 6.49 14.35 14.47
C LYS A 109 6.82 14.90 15.85
N LEU A 110 6.96 14.03 16.86
CA LEU A 110 7.29 14.43 18.22
C LEU A 110 8.75 14.88 18.37
N MET A 111 9.66 14.31 17.57
CA MET A 111 11.12 14.48 17.73
C MET A 111 11.76 15.29 16.60
N ASP A 112 11.19 15.25 15.40
CA ASP A 112 11.66 15.90 14.18
C ASP A 112 10.46 16.19 13.26
N ALA A 113 9.78 17.31 13.52
CA ALA A 113 8.59 17.72 12.76
C ALA A 113 8.93 18.03 11.29
N ALA A 114 10.11 18.58 11.01
CA ALA A 114 10.54 18.92 9.66
C ALA A 114 10.75 17.67 8.79
N LEU A 115 11.34 16.60 9.36
CA LEU A 115 11.41 15.31 8.70
C LEU A 115 10.02 14.76 8.39
N ALA A 116 9.11 14.81 9.36
CA ALA A 116 7.76 14.28 9.18
C ALA A 116 6.97 15.05 8.11
N GLU A 117 7.05 16.37 8.09
CA GLU A 117 6.41 17.22 7.09
C GLU A 117 6.93 16.94 5.69
N ARG A 118 8.27 16.81 5.54
CA ARG A 118 8.91 16.48 4.25
C ARG A 118 8.53 15.10 3.74
N LEU A 119 8.45 14.09 4.60
CA LEU A 119 8.18 12.71 4.20
C LEU A 119 6.69 12.43 3.99
N SER A 120 5.80 13.11 4.71
CA SER A 120 4.34 12.93 4.64
C SER A 120 3.76 12.88 3.21
N PRO A 121 4.07 13.83 2.30
CA PRO A 121 3.54 13.80 0.93
C PRO A 121 4.13 12.67 0.07
N LEU A 122 5.28 12.09 0.47
CA LEU A 122 5.95 11.04 -0.28
C LEU A 122 5.34 9.65 0.00
N LEU A 123 4.76 9.47 1.19
CA LEU A 123 4.20 8.22 1.66
C LEU A 123 3.16 7.63 0.69
N HIS A 124 3.28 6.34 0.45
CA HIS A 124 2.35 5.58 -0.38
C HIS A 124 1.05 5.25 0.36
N VAL A 125 -0.05 5.15 -0.38
CA VAL A 125 -1.31 4.55 0.09
C VAL A 125 -1.09 3.05 0.28
N THR A 126 -1.57 2.51 1.40
CA THR A 126 -1.47 1.08 1.66
C THR A 126 -2.48 0.36 0.78
N LEU A 127 -2.00 -0.29 -0.28
CA LEU A 127 -2.89 -0.99 -1.20
C LEU A 127 -3.50 -2.21 -0.52
N ASP A 128 -4.81 -2.40 -0.70
CA ASP A 128 -5.57 -3.54 -0.19
C ASP A 128 -6.69 -3.87 -1.19
N GLY A 129 -7.13 -5.13 -1.21
CA GLY A 129 -8.17 -5.56 -2.14
C GLY A 129 -9.49 -4.80 -2.01
N ILE A 130 -9.81 -4.32 -0.80
CA ILE A 130 -10.99 -3.48 -0.59
C ILE A 130 -10.85 -2.11 -1.29
N ILE A 131 -9.67 -1.47 -1.21
CA ILE A 131 -9.43 -0.20 -1.91
C ILE A 131 -9.44 -0.41 -3.42
N ILE A 132 -8.79 -1.46 -3.91
CA ILE A 132 -8.77 -1.80 -5.35
C ILE A 132 -10.20 -1.98 -5.86
N MET A 133 -10.98 -2.81 -5.17
CA MET A 133 -12.37 -3.07 -5.52
C MET A 133 -13.20 -1.78 -5.50
N TYR A 134 -13.04 -0.94 -4.48
CA TYR A 134 -13.73 0.34 -4.42
C TYR A 134 -13.40 1.23 -5.62
N MET A 135 -12.12 1.37 -5.97
CA MET A 135 -11.71 2.18 -7.12
C MET A 135 -12.20 1.59 -8.44
N GLN A 136 -12.16 0.26 -8.60
CA GLN A 136 -12.72 -0.42 -9.78
C GLN A 136 -14.24 -0.23 -9.92
N SER A 137 -14.97 -0.19 -8.81
CA SER A 137 -16.43 -0.05 -8.82
C SER A 137 -16.90 1.39 -9.02
N PHE A 138 -16.27 2.35 -8.34
CA PHE A 138 -16.75 3.75 -8.31
C PHE A 138 -15.99 4.69 -9.23
N PHE A 139 -14.78 4.30 -9.68
CA PHE A 139 -13.92 5.09 -10.56
C PHE A 139 -13.46 4.25 -11.76
N ARG A 140 -14.41 3.56 -12.38
CA ARG A 140 -14.16 2.56 -13.44
C ARG A 140 -13.45 3.14 -14.66
N GLU A 141 -13.88 4.31 -15.12
CA GLU A 141 -13.29 4.98 -16.29
C GLU A 141 -11.83 5.32 -16.05
N ASP A 142 -11.51 5.88 -14.89
CA ASP A 142 -10.15 6.21 -14.50
C ASP A 142 -9.30 4.96 -14.25
N TYR A 143 -9.87 3.91 -13.65
CA TYR A 143 -9.18 2.62 -13.53
C TYR A 143 -8.79 2.07 -14.92
N ASN A 144 -9.70 2.14 -15.89
CA ASN A 144 -9.45 1.73 -17.27
C ASN A 144 -8.41 2.61 -17.97
N ALA A 145 -8.27 3.88 -17.57
CA ALA A 145 -7.29 4.80 -18.12
C ALA A 145 -5.89 4.63 -17.49
N PHE A 146 -5.81 4.48 -16.17
CA PHE A 146 -4.54 4.54 -15.44
C PHE A 146 -3.96 3.17 -15.05
N ILE A 147 -4.80 2.16 -14.83
CA ILE A 147 -4.37 0.88 -14.24
C ILE A 147 -4.49 -0.26 -15.23
N ALA A 148 -5.66 -0.45 -15.85
CA ALA A 148 -5.91 -1.57 -16.75
C ALA A 148 -4.85 -1.71 -17.88
N PRO A 149 -4.38 -0.62 -18.53
CA PRO A 149 -3.37 -0.72 -19.58
C PRO A 149 -2.01 -1.23 -19.03
N VAL A 150 -1.61 -0.78 -17.84
CA VAL A 150 -0.38 -1.23 -17.18
C VAL A 150 -0.50 -2.70 -16.79
N SER A 151 -1.62 -3.11 -16.20
CA SER A 151 -1.89 -4.51 -15.86
C SER A 151 -1.85 -5.41 -17.09
N LYS A 152 -2.39 -4.96 -18.23
CA LYS A 152 -2.37 -5.71 -19.49
C LYS A 152 -0.97 -5.82 -20.08
N HIS A 153 -0.16 -4.76 -19.98
CA HIS A 153 1.18 -4.73 -20.57
C HIS A 153 2.22 -5.46 -19.72
N CYS A 154 2.25 -5.17 -18.42
CA CYS A 154 3.25 -5.70 -17.48
C CYS A 154 2.84 -7.04 -16.86
N GLY A 155 1.58 -7.44 -17.04
CA GLY A 155 0.98 -8.52 -16.29
C GLY A 155 0.75 -8.15 -14.83
N LEU A 156 0.15 -9.10 -14.10
CA LEU A 156 -0.19 -8.96 -12.69
C LEU A 156 0.66 -9.89 -11.80
N ILE A 157 1.25 -10.94 -12.37
CA ILE A 157 1.95 -11.97 -11.59
C ILE A 157 3.42 -11.59 -11.46
N ASP A 158 3.87 -11.38 -10.21
CA ASP A 158 5.25 -10.98 -9.89
C ASP A 158 6.13 -12.14 -9.40
N THR A 159 5.58 -13.35 -9.24
CA THR A 159 6.31 -14.49 -8.68
C THR A 159 6.30 -15.67 -9.65
N PHE A 160 7.48 -16.25 -9.87
CA PHE A 160 7.66 -17.48 -10.66
C PHE A 160 6.92 -18.68 -10.03
N ASP A 161 6.69 -18.66 -8.71
CA ASP A 161 6.04 -19.74 -7.95
C ASP A 161 4.53 -19.84 -8.17
N ILE A 162 3.89 -18.81 -8.73
CA ILE A 162 2.47 -18.87 -9.08
C ILE A 162 2.34 -19.49 -10.49
N THR A 163 2.93 -20.67 -10.67
CA THR A 163 2.91 -21.43 -11.93
C THR A 163 1.48 -21.70 -12.42
N GLN A 164 0.54 -21.86 -11.50
CA GLN A 164 -0.88 -22.12 -11.78
C GLN A 164 -1.64 -21.00 -12.52
N TYR A 165 -1.11 -19.76 -12.50
CA TYR A 165 -1.68 -18.61 -13.20
C TYR A 165 -0.78 -18.07 -14.32
N ARG A 166 0.39 -18.68 -14.55
CA ARG A 166 1.25 -18.34 -15.70
C ARG A 166 0.45 -18.58 -16.99
N ASN A 167 0.31 -17.54 -17.82
CA ASN A 167 -0.42 -17.56 -19.10
C ASN A 167 -1.95 -17.74 -19.01
N LYS A 168 -2.59 -17.47 -17.86
CA LYS A 168 -4.05 -17.40 -17.76
C LYS A 168 -4.52 -15.96 -17.64
N ASP A 169 -5.62 -15.64 -18.33
CA ASP A 169 -6.35 -14.40 -18.08
C ASP A 169 -6.85 -14.39 -16.63
N ILE A 170 -6.34 -13.46 -15.83
CA ILE A 170 -6.79 -13.26 -14.46
C ILE A 170 -8.11 -12.51 -14.52
N SER A 171 -9.20 -13.16 -14.10
CA SER A 171 -10.51 -12.52 -14.03
C SER A 171 -10.44 -11.25 -13.19
N GLU A 172 -11.21 -10.24 -13.55
CA GLU A 172 -11.20 -8.94 -12.86
C GLU A 172 -11.42 -9.05 -11.35
N SER A 173 -12.28 -10.00 -10.93
CA SER A 173 -12.54 -10.34 -9.53
C SER A 173 -11.32 -10.83 -8.75
N LEU A 174 -10.31 -11.37 -9.43
CA LEU A 174 -9.04 -11.81 -8.83
C LEU A 174 -8.00 -10.68 -8.85
N GLN A 175 -8.14 -9.66 -9.72
CA GLN A 175 -7.18 -8.55 -9.83
C GLN A 175 -7.13 -7.66 -8.58
N ASN A 176 -8.16 -7.74 -7.73
CA ASN A 176 -8.16 -7.09 -6.42
C ASN A 176 -7.29 -7.83 -5.37
N GLN A 177 -6.80 -9.04 -5.66
CA GLN A 177 -5.95 -9.77 -4.72
C GLN A 177 -4.51 -9.31 -4.82
N LEU A 178 -3.94 -8.92 -3.67
CA LEU A 178 -2.58 -8.40 -3.56
C LEU A 178 -1.50 -9.37 -4.09
N MET A 179 -1.78 -10.67 -4.10
CA MET A 179 -0.86 -11.68 -4.63
C MET A 179 -0.60 -11.55 -6.14
N PHE A 180 -1.48 -10.86 -6.87
CA PHE A 180 -1.37 -10.58 -8.29
C PHE A 180 -0.98 -9.12 -8.57
N ILE A 181 -0.24 -8.47 -7.67
CA ILE A 181 0.23 -7.12 -7.93
C ILE A 181 1.74 -7.13 -7.95
N ASN A 182 2.30 -6.86 -9.13
CA ASN A 182 3.72 -6.61 -9.33
C ASN A 182 4.08 -5.15 -9.03
N HIS A 183 5.37 -4.87 -9.12
CA HIS A 183 5.94 -3.56 -8.83
C HIS A 183 5.39 -2.46 -9.77
N GLU A 184 5.25 -2.77 -11.06
CA GLU A 184 4.85 -1.83 -12.10
C GLU A 184 3.38 -1.40 -11.90
N VAL A 185 2.50 -2.36 -11.69
CA VAL A 185 1.07 -2.12 -11.41
C VAL A 185 0.92 -1.39 -10.07
N TYR A 186 1.68 -1.79 -9.04
CA TYR A 186 1.70 -1.05 -7.77
C TYR A 186 2.09 0.42 -7.95
N THR A 187 3.14 0.68 -8.73
CA THR A 187 3.64 2.04 -8.98
C THR A 187 2.60 2.87 -9.74
N ALA A 188 1.88 2.26 -10.69
CA ALA A 188 0.77 2.92 -11.37
C ALA A 188 -0.35 3.33 -10.39
N TRP A 189 -0.72 2.45 -9.45
CA TRP A 189 -1.66 2.79 -8.38
C TRP A 189 -1.19 3.97 -7.54
N GLN A 190 0.07 3.97 -7.08
CA GLN A 190 0.59 5.07 -6.28
C GLN A 190 0.65 6.38 -7.06
N SER A 191 0.97 6.33 -8.34
CA SER A 191 0.94 7.52 -9.19
C SER A 191 -0.48 8.06 -9.34
N TRP A 192 -1.47 7.19 -9.56
CA TRP A 192 -2.86 7.61 -9.63
C TRP A 192 -3.36 8.21 -8.31
N PHE A 193 -3.05 7.59 -7.17
CA PHE A 193 -3.41 8.14 -5.86
C PHE A 193 -2.77 9.50 -5.56
N ARG A 194 -1.53 9.71 -5.99
CA ARG A 194 -0.87 11.03 -5.92
C ARG A 194 -1.55 12.06 -6.82
N ASN A 195 -2.09 11.67 -7.98
CA ASN A 195 -2.87 12.58 -8.81
C ASN A 195 -4.20 12.97 -8.14
N ILE A 196 -4.80 12.06 -7.37
CA ILE A 196 -6.04 12.31 -6.61
C ILE A 196 -5.77 13.26 -5.43
N SER A 197 -4.71 13.01 -4.64
CA SER A 197 -4.38 13.81 -3.45
C SER A 197 -2.87 14.10 -3.40
N PRO A 198 -2.36 15.10 -4.14
CA PRO A 198 -0.92 15.33 -4.31
C PRO A 198 -0.16 15.65 -3.03
N GLY A 199 -0.76 16.48 -2.15
CA GLY A 199 -0.13 16.89 -0.90
C GLY A 199 -0.28 15.89 0.24
N ARG A 200 -1.20 14.92 0.11
CA ARG A 200 -1.48 13.93 1.15
C ARG A 200 -2.10 12.65 0.58
N PRO A 201 -1.34 11.83 -0.17
CA PRO A 201 -1.88 10.61 -0.80
C PRO A 201 -2.48 9.66 0.25
N VAL A 202 -1.83 9.55 1.40
CA VAL A 202 -2.23 8.69 2.53
C VAL A 202 -3.62 8.97 3.08
N LEU A 203 -4.23 10.13 2.78
CA LEU A 203 -5.64 10.37 3.09
C LEU A 203 -6.56 9.29 2.52
N LEU A 204 -6.18 8.72 1.37
CA LEU A 204 -6.92 7.65 0.70
C LEU A 204 -6.86 6.29 1.42
N ASP A 205 -6.02 6.12 2.45
CA ASP A 205 -6.09 4.91 3.29
C ASP A 205 -7.49 4.77 3.94
N THR A 206 -8.16 5.90 4.21
CA THR A 206 -9.51 5.94 4.77
C THR A 206 -10.57 5.35 3.84
N VAL A 207 -10.28 5.24 2.54
CA VAL A 207 -11.15 4.56 1.56
C VAL A 207 -11.46 3.15 2.01
N TRP A 208 -10.50 2.46 2.64
CA TRP A 208 -10.75 1.12 3.18
C TRP A 208 -11.95 1.11 4.14
N SER A 209 -12.02 2.08 5.06
CA SER A 209 -13.13 2.14 6.01
C SER A 209 -14.44 2.58 5.36
N ILE A 210 -14.39 3.44 4.35
CA ILE A 210 -15.57 3.85 3.58
C ILE A 210 -16.13 2.63 2.83
N ALA A 211 -15.25 1.97 2.08
CA ALA A 211 -15.56 0.81 1.26
C ALA A 211 -16.15 -0.35 2.06
N ARG A 212 -15.65 -0.62 3.28
CA ARG A 212 -16.26 -1.65 4.14
C ARG A 212 -17.72 -1.36 4.49
N LYS A 213 -18.10 -0.09 4.67
CA LYS A 213 -19.48 0.28 4.96
C LYS A 213 -20.38 0.24 3.73
N THR A 214 -19.83 0.39 2.53
CA THR A 214 -20.60 0.51 1.29
C THR A 214 -20.63 -0.76 0.44
N LEU A 215 -19.60 -1.61 0.54
CA LEU A 215 -19.45 -2.81 -0.30
C LEU A 215 -19.62 -4.12 0.49
N LEU A 216 -19.52 -4.09 1.82
CA LEU A 216 -19.57 -5.28 2.67
C LEU A 216 -20.67 -5.24 3.74
N ASN A 217 -21.48 -4.17 3.76
CA ASN A 217 -22.74 -4.09 4.51
C ASN A 217 -23.90 -4.12 3.51
#